data_AF-D8QFJ5-F1
#
_entry.id   AF-D8QFJ5-F1
#
_cell.length_a   1.000
_cell.length_b   1.000
_cell.length_c   1.000
_cell.angle_alpha   90.00
_cell.angle_beta   90.00
_cell.angle_gamma   90.00
#
_symmetry.space_group_name_H-M   'P 1'
#
loop_
_entity.id
_entity.type
_entity.pdbx_description
1 polymer ?
#
loop_
_entity_poly.entity_id
_entity_poly.type
_entity_poly.pdbx_seq_one_letter_code
_entity_poly.pdbx_strand_id
1 'polypeptide(L)'
;MSIPLSKIFSTFSLAVMQYERADFSVGHEEELHWAIVAVHSSDNDIKGYASWQAIDRHYSDGRPNPIVWELHYSSDVQLNKDARCLGGVYIGQLKGQDVKKLNKLIHANVQPVSKFEGWNCRDWVLEVIKDILVPNGWADGGISTHQSLLPSLKIAAPKTVKARKENKLAAPCVVPQLPVAEGAL
;
A
#
# COMPACT_ATOMS: atom_id res chain seq x y z
N MET A 1 15.53 17.11 -1.79
CA MET A 1 14.31 17.63 -1.12
C MET A 1 14.47 17.57 0.40
N SER A 2 14.39 18.71 1.07
CA SER A 2 14.35 18.85 2.54
C SER A 2 12.96 18.50 3.06
N ILE A 3 12.88 17.81 4.19
CA ILE A 3 11.60 17.52 4.87
C ILE A 3 11.34 18.71 5.79
N PRO A 4 10.14 19.33 5.78
CA PRO A 4 9.80 20.39 6.72
C PRO A 4 10.00 19.93 8.17
N LEU A 5 10.59 20.78 9.03
CA LEU A 5 10.89 20.46 10.44
C LEU A 5 9.69 19.89 11.21
N SER A 6 8.48 20.40 10.95
CA SER A 6 7.24 19.90 11.54
C SER A 6 6.96 18.43 11.24
N LYS A 7 7.43 17.92 10.09
CA LYS A 7 7.24 16.54 9.66
C LYS A 7 8.29 15.58 10.21
N ILE A 8 9.44 16.09 10.68
CA ILE A 8 10.51 15.26 11.27
C ILE A 8 10.04 14.64 12.59
N PHE A 9 9.30 15.40 13.38
CA PHE A 9 8.76 14.97 14.68
C PHE A 9 7.38 14.30 14.60
N SER A 10 6.82 14.18 13.39
CA SER A 10 5.51 13.54 13.19
C SER A 10 5.64 12.02 13.15
N THR A 11 4.63 11.32 13.65
CA THR A 11 4.45 9.89 13.38
C THR A 11 3.39 9.71 12.31
N PHE A 12 3.66 8.85 11.34
CA PHE A 12 2.73 8.44 10.30
C PHE A 12 2.27 7.01 10.56
N SER A 13 1.02 6.71 10.24
CA SER A 13 0.58 5.32 10.12
C SER A 13 1.05 4.78 8.78
N LEU A 14 1.48 3.53 8.74
CA LEU A 14 1.69 2.81 7.49
C LEU A 14 0.42 2.03 7.16
N ALA A 15 0.02 2.06 5.89
CA ALA A 15 -1.12 1.32 5.40
C ALA A 15 -0.78 0.60 4.09
N VAL A 16 -1.40 -0.57 3.89
CA VAL A 16 -1.55 -1.17 2.56
C VAL A 16 -2.82 -0.60 1.96
N MET A 17 -2.69 0.18 0.89
CA MET A 17 -3.80 0.75 0.14
C MET A 17 -4.05 -0.09 -1.11
N GLN A 18 -5.31 -0.28 -1.48
CA GLN A 18 -5.70 -1.02 -2.67
C GLN A 18 -6.38 -0.13 -3.71
N TYR A 19 -6.18 -0.45 -4.99
CA TYR A 19 -6.64 0.35 -6.12
C TYR A 19 -7.29 -0.54 -7.18
N GLU A 20 -8.36 -0.05 -7.79
CA GLU A 20 -9.00 -0.68 -8.94
C GLU A 20 -8.02 -0.94 -10.08
N ARG A 21 -8.21 -2.08 -10.74
CA ARG A 21 -7.61 -2.39 -12.03
C ARG A 21 -8.71 -2.31 -13.10
N ALA A 22 -8.31 -2.32 -14.37
CA ALA A 22 -9.25 -2.17 -15.48
C ALA A 22 -10.46 -3.13 -15.39
N ASP A 23 -10.20 -4.37 -14.95
CA ASP A 23 -11.20 -5.44 -14.93
C ASP A 23 -11.68 -5.80 -13.51
N PHE A 24 -11.14 -5.17 -12.47
CA PHE A 24 -11.37 -5.57 -11.07
C PHE A 24 -11.67 -4.39 -10.15
N SER A 25 -12.71 -4.56 -9.33
CA SER A 25 -13.18 -3.60 -8.32
C SER A 25 -13.61 -4.35 -7.04
N VAL A 26 -14.45 -3.73 -6.22
CA VAL A 26 -14.99 -4.28 -4.95
C VAL A 26 -15.55 -5.69 -5.15
N GLY A 27 -15.18 -6.60 -4.26
CA GLY A 27 -15.52 -8.03 -4.34
C GLY A 27 -14.43 -8.90 -4.98
N HIS A 28 -13.41 -8.28 -5.56
CA HIS A 28 -12.23 -8.94 -6.15
C HIS A 28 -10.93 -8.39 -5.56
N GLU A 29 -10.89 -8.16 -4.24
CA GLU A 29 -9.74 -7.55 -3.54
C GLU A 29 -8.45 -8.34 -3.74
N GLU A 30 -8.56 -9.65 -3.98
CA GLU A 30 -7.48 -10.54 -4.40
C GLU A 30 -7.01 -10.38 -5.86
N GLU A 31 -7.48 -9.38 -6.60
CA GLU A 31 -7.00 -9.05 -7.95
C GLU A 31 -6.55 -7.59 -8.06
N LEU A 32 -6.77 -6.80 -7.01
CA LEU A 32 -6.50 -5.37 -6.98
C LEU A 32 -5.02 -5.04 -6.84
N HIS A 33 -4.64 -3.84 -7.29
CA HIS A 33 -3.30 -3.31 -7.12
C HIS A 33 -3.07 -2.84 -5.69
N TRP A 34 -1.96 -3.24 -5.07
CA TRP A 34 -1.62 -2.83 -3.70
C TRP A 34 -0.40 -1.90 -3.67
N ALA A 35 -0.40 -0.99 -2.69
CA ALA A 35 0.70 -0.06 -2.44
C ALA A 35 0.94 0.10 -0.93
N ILE A 36 2.18 0.37 -0.55
CA ILE A 36 2.51 0.87 0.79
C ILE A 36 2.34 2.38 0.80
N VAL A 37 1.58 2.91 1.76
CA VAL A 37 1.37 4.35 1.92
C VAL A 37 1.61 4.76 3.36
N ALA A 38 2.48 5.75 3.55
CA ALA A 38 2.54 6.48 4.81
C ALA A 38 1.41 7.51 4.82
N VAL A 39 0.53 7.44 5.82
CA VAL A 39 -0.64 8.30 5.96
C VAL A 39 -0.61 9.05 7.28
N HIS A 40 -1.19 10.24 7.26
CA HIS A 40 -1.52 11.00 8.45
C HIS A 40 -3.03 10.96 8.63
N SER A 41 -3.48 10.40 9.74
CA SER A 41 -4.90 10.28 10.07
C SER A 41 -5.28 11.35 11.09
N SER A 42 -6.33 12.08 10.78
CA SER A 42 -7.02 13.02 11.68
C SER A 42 -8.51 12.67 11.70
N ASP A 43 -9.27 13.17 12.67
CA ASP A 43 -10.61 12.68 13.04
C ASP A 43 -11.55 12.39 11.85
N ASN A 44 -11.50 13.19 10.78
CA ASN A 44 -12.32 13.00 9.58
C ASN A 44 -11.55 12.98 8.25
N ASP A 45 -10.21 12.90 8.29
CA ASP A 45 -9.40 13.00 7.07
C ASP A 45 -8.15 12.11 7.15
N ILE A 46 -7.82 11.49 6.02
CA ILE A 46 -6.63 10.68 5.83
C ILE A 46 -5.85 11.28 4.67
N LYS A 47 -4.67 11.80 4.98
CA LYS A 47 -3.77 12.40 3.98
C LYS A 47 -2.60 11.47 3.71
N GLY A 48 -2.35 11.21 2.43
CA GLY A 48 -1.15 10.50 2.01
C GLY A 48 0.08 11.40 2.16
N TYR A 49 1.15 10.85 2.72
CA TYR A 49 2.44 11.52 2.84
C TYR A 49 3.45 10.99 1.84
N ALA A 50 3.52 9.67 1.69
CA ALA A 50 4.39 9.02 0.72
C ALA A 50 3.78 7.68 0.29
N SER A 51 4.03 7.28 -0.96
CA SER A 51 3.62 5.96 -1.47
C SER A 51 4.77 5.26 -2.18
N TRP A 52 4.78 3.93 -2.05
CA TRP A 52 5.67 3.02 -2.76
C TRP A 52 4.84 1.93 -3.43
N GLN A 53 5.08 1.71 -4.71
CA GLN A 53 4.27 0.81 -5.53
C GLN A 53 5.17 0.07 -6.53
N ALA A 54 4.90 -1.22 -6.74
CA ALA A 54 5.42 -1.96 -7.87
C ALA A 54 4.41 -1.89 -9.02
N ILE A 55 4.78 -1.28 -10.14
CA ILE A 55 3.90 -1.11 -11.30
C ILE A 55 4.41 -2.00 -12.44
N ASP A 56 3.52 -2.79 -13.04
CA ASP A 56 3.80 -3.52 -14.27
C ASP A 56 3.57 -2.62 -15.47
N ARG A 57 4.60 -2.49 -16.31
CA ARG A 57 4.50 -1.82 -17.61
C ARG A 57 4.57 -2.85 -18.72
N HIS A 58 3.57 -2.82 -19.59
CA HIS A 58 3.46 -3.69 -20.75
C HIS A 58 3.97 -2.93 -21.97
N TYR A 59 4.96 -3.49 -22.65
CA TYR A 59 5.57 -2.94 -23.84
C TYR A 59 5.31 -3.85 -25.04
N SER A 60 4.81 -3.25 -26.12
CA SER A 60 4.50 -3.94 -27.38
C SER A 60 5.62 -3.80 -28.43
N ASP A 61 6.84 -3.54 -28.01
CA ASP A 61 7.98 -3.20 -28.87
C ASP A 61 8.87 -4.40 -29.25
N GLY A 62 8.37 -5.62 -29.05
CA GLY A 62 9.05 -6.85 -29.47
C GLY A 62 10.21 -7.29 -28.57
N ARG A 63 10.39 -6.67 -27.39
CA ARG A 63 11.36 -7.12 -26.39
C ARG A 63 11.06 -8.54 -25.88
N PRO A 64 12.07 -9.32 -25.45
CA PRO A 64 11.86 -10.69 -24.95
C PRO A 64 10.92 -10.78 -23.74
N ASN A 65 10.97 -9.79 -22.84
CA ASN A 65 10.12 -9.67 -21.66
C ASN A 65 9.25 -8.41 -21.80
N PRO A 66 8.02 -8.51 -22.33
CA PRO A 66 7.17 -7.35 -22.58
C PRO A 66 6.69 -6.68 -21.29
N ILE A 67 6.72 -7.40 -20.16
CA ILE A 67 6.37 -6.87 -18.85
C ILE A 67 7.64 -6.45 -18.11
N VAL A 68 7.73 -5.17 -17.78
CA VAL A 68 8.78 -4.62 -16.92
C VAL A 68 8.15 -4.09 -15.66
N TRP A 69 8.67 -4.52 -14.51
CA TRP A 69 8.24 -4.04 -13.21
C TRP A 69 9.09 -2.84 -12.79
N GLU A 70 8.44 -1.77 -12.35
CA GLU A 70 9.09 -0.55 -11.90
C GLU A 70 8.67 -0.18 -10.48
N LEU A 71 9.64 0.27 -9.68
CA LEU A 71 9.38 0.87 -8.39
C LEU A 71 8.98 2.34 -8.58
N HIS A 72 7.75 2.67 -8.22
CA HIS A 72 7.25 4.04 -8.22
C HIS A 72 7.17 4.57 -6.78
N TYR A 73 7.91 5.65 -6.52
CA TYR A 73 7.86 6.41 -5.27
C TYR A 73 7.25 7.79 -5.50
N SER A 74 6.29 8.18 -4.68
CA SER A 74 5.79 9.56 -4.61
C SER A 74 5.85 10.10 -3.19
N SER A 75 6.31 11.34 -3.04
CA SER A 75 6.29 12.10 -1.77
C SER A 75 5.12 13.09 -1.67
N ASP A 76 4.20 13.06 -2.63
CA ASP A 76 2.95 13.82 -2.60
C ASP A 76 1.81 12.90 -3.06
N VAL A 77 0.98 12.48 -2.11
CA VAL A 77 -0.05 11.46 -2.33
C VAL A 77 -1.42 12.02 -1.98
N GLN A 78 -2.23 12.27 -3.01
CA GLN A 78 -3.57 12.84 -2.88
C GLN A 78 -4.61 11.71 -2.99
N LEU A 79 -4.77 10.97 -1.88
CA LEU A 79 -5.59 9.76 -1.81
C LEU A 79 -7.06 9.96 -2.21
N ASN A 80 -7.62 11.13 -1.89
CA ASN A 80 -9.01 11.48 -2.21
C ASN A 80 -9.23 11.91 -3.67
N LYS A 81 -8.16 12.20 -4.42
CA LYS A 81 -8.25 12.55 -5.85
C LYS A 81 -8.07 11.36 -6.77
N ASP A 82 -7.54 10.24 -6.26
CA ASP A 82 -7.49 9.00 -7.01
C ASP A 82 -8.81 8.22 -6.84
N ALA A 83 -9.67 8.34 -7.85
CA ALA A 83 -10.96 7.66 -7.88
C ALA A 83 -10.84 6.12 -7.79
N ARG A 84 -9.70 5.55 -8.20
CA ARG A 84 -9.44 4.11 -8.14
C ARG A 84 -9.06 3.62 -6.76
N CYS A 85 -8.69 4.50 -5.83
CA CYS A 85 -8.33 4.09 -4.47
C CYS A 85 -9.55 3.56 -3.71
N LEU A 86 -9.52 2.30 -3.30
CA LEU A 86 -10.61 1.62 -2.58
C LEU A 86 -10.30 1.48 -1.08
N GLY A 87 -9.50 2.37 -0.51
CA GLY A 87 -9.14 2.27 0.91
C GLY A 87 -8.01 1.30 1.18
N GLY A 88 -7.86 0.93 2.44
CA GLY A 88 -6.73 0.14 2.88
C GLY A 88 -6.83 -0.36 4.30
N VAL A 89 -5.71 -0.89 4.77
CA VAL A 89 -5.55 -1.45 6.11
C VAL A 89 -4.30 -0.88 6.75
N TYR A 90 -4.40 -0.45 8.01
CA TYR A 90 -3.23 -0.04 8.79
C TYR A 90 -2.38 -1.26 9.12
N ILE A 91 -1.08 -1.15 8.90
CA ILE A 91 -0.10 -2.24 9.10
C ILE A 91 0.98 -1.89 10.13
N GLY A 92 1.08 -0.62 10.54
CA GLY A 92 2.05 -0.17 11.54
C GLY A 92 2.26 1.32 11.56
N GLN A 93 3.44 1.75 12.01
CA GLN A 93 3.78 3.16 12.22
C GLN A 93 5.21 3.47 11.78
N LEU A 94 5.43 4.69 11.33
CA LEU A 94 6.70 5.18 10.83
C LEU A 94 6.92 6.62 11.30
N LYS A 95 8.05 6.89 11.95
CA LYS A 95 8.43 8.27 12.28
C LYS A 95 8.80 9.01 11.00
N GLY A 96 8.46 10.29 10.91
CA GLY A 96 8.69 11.07 9.69
C GLY A 96 10.17 11.17 9.29
N GLN A 97 11.09 11.17 10.27
CA GLN A 97 12.53 11.09 10.01
C GLN A 97 12.94 9.79 9.28
N ASP A 98 12.20 8.70 9.47
CA ASP A 98 12.52 7.38 8.94
C ASP A 98 11.97 7.16 7.52
N VAL A 99 11.14 8.06 6.98
CA VAL A 99 10.58 7.93 5.62
C VAL A 99 11.68 7.88 4.55
N LYS A 100 12.73 8.69 4.71
CA LYS A 100 13.91 8.64 3.82
C LYS A 100 14.70 7.35 3.99
N LYS A 101 14.79 6.83 5.21
CA LYS A 101 15.46 5.57 5.50
C LYS A 101 14.69 4.41 4.84
N LEU A 102 13.37 4.36 5.01
CA LEU A 102 12.49 3.39 4.37
C LEU A 102 12.66 3.43 2.85
N ASN A 103 12.59 4.61 2.23
CA ASN A 103 12.77 4.73 0.79
C ASN A 103 14.13 4.17 0.32
N LYS A 104 15.22 4.51 1.01
CA LYS A 104 16.55 3.96 0.69
C LYS A 104 16.60 2.44 0.84
N LEU A 105 16.01 1.89 1.90
CA LEU A 105 15.99 0.46 2.17
C LEU A 105 15.21 -0.33 1.11
N ILE A 106 14.04 0.17 0.71
CA ILE A 106 13.25 -0.44 -0.38
C ILE A 106 14.07 -0.42 -1.68
N HIS A 107 14.64 0.74 -2.04
CA HIS A 107 15.42 0.87 -3.26
C HIS A 107 16.68 -0.01 -3.27
N ALA A 108 17.31 -0.24 -2.13
CA ALA A 108 18.53 -1.05 -2.06
C ALA A 108 18.25 -2.56 -2.04
N ASN A 109 17.13 -3.00 -1.46
CA ASN A 109 16.97 -4.40 -1.08
C ASN A 109 15.73 -5.10 -1.68
N VAL A 110 14.69 -4.36 -2.06
CA VAL A 110 13.40 -4.95 -2.49
C VAL A 110 12.93 -4.30 -3.79
N GLN A 111 13.77 -4.43 -4.84
CA GLN A 111 13.38 -4.03 -6.19
C GLN A 111 12.28 -4.96 -6.73
N PRO A 112 11.27 -4.43 -7.44
CA PRO A 112 10.19 -5.24 -7.99
C PRO A 112 10.71 -6.04 -9.18
N VAL A 113 11.05 -7.29 -8.92
CA VAL A 113 11.54 -8.24 -9.91
C VAL A 113 10.72 -9.51 -9.73
N SER A 114 10.18 -10.03 -10.83
CA SER A 114 9.45 -11.30 -10.80
C SER A 114 10.37 -12.43 -10.35
N LYS A 115 10.00 -13.11 -9.26
CA LYS A 115 10.79 -14.19 -8.64
C LYS A 115 10.22 -15.58 -8.94
N PHE A 116 8.96 -15.65 -9.33
CA PHE A 116 8.25 -16.88 -9.65
C PHE A 116 7.08 -16.59 -10.60
N GLU A 117 6.54 -17.63 -11.23
CA GLU A 117 5.38 -17.51 -12.11
C GLU A 117 4.14 -17.02 -11.33
N GLY A 118 3.50 -15.96 -11.80
CA GLY A 118 2.35 -15.35 -11.14
C GLY A 118 2.69 -14.29 -10.07
N TRP A 119 3.98 -14.01 -9.84
CA TRP A 119 4.42 -12.91 -8.98
C TRP A 119 3.82 -11.58 -9.44
N ASN A 120 3.31 -10.79 -8.49
CA ASN A 120 2.65 -9.52 -8.76
C ASN A 120 2.92 -8.45 -7.68
N CYS A 121 2.30 -7.28 -7.82
CA CYS A 121 2.51 -6.13 -6.92
C CYS A 121 2.15 -6.43 -5.45
N ARG A 122 1.28 -7.40 -5.17
CA ARG A 122 0.90 -7.79 -3.80
C ARG A 122 2.00 -8.63 -3.14
N ASP A 123 2.64 -9.50 -3.93
CA ASP A 123 3.82 -10.24 -3.47
C ASP A 123 4.94 -9.27 -3.11
N TRP A 124 5.19 -8.27 -3.96
CA TRP A 124 6.13 -7.18 -3.64
C TRP A 124 5.78 -6.44 -2.34
N VAL A 125 4.50 -6.12 -2.12
CA VAL A 125 4.04 -5.49 -0.87
C VAL A 125 4.37 -6.36 0.34
N LEU A 126 4.14 -7.68 0.26
CA LEU A 126 4.49 -8.59 1.34
C LEU A 126 6.00 -8.69 1.57
N GLU A 127 6.81 -8.67 0.52
CA GLU A 127 8.28 -8.64 0.62
C GLU A 127 8.74 -7.37 1.35
N VAL A 128 8.20 -6.20 1.00
CA VAL A 128 8.51 -4.95 1.72
C VAL A 128 8.13 -5.06 3.20
N ILE A 129 6.97 -5.63 3.51
CA ILE A 129 6.54 -5.80 4.90
C ILE A 129 7.49 -6.73 5.65
N LYS A 130 7.78 -7.91 5.12
CA LYS A 130 8.58 -8.96 5.77
C LYS A 130 10.06 -8.61 5.88
N ASP A 131 10.62 -8.07 4.80
CA ASP A 131 12.08 -7.92 4.69
C ASP A 131 12.54 -6.54 5.19
N ILE A 132 11.63 -5.54 5.20
CA ILE A 132 11.96 -4.15 5.57
C ILE A 132 11.17 -3.67 6.77
N LEU A 133 9.83 -3.70 6.74
CA LEU A 133 9.03 -3.04 7.76
C LEU A 133 9.07 -3.77 9.11
N VAL A 134 8.84 -5.08 9.13
CA VAL A 134 8.85 -5.90 10.36
C VAL A 134 10.24 -5.88 11.02
N PRO A 135 11.37 -6.11 10.32
CA PRO A 135 12.69 -6.10 10.94
C PRO A 135 13.12 -4.73 11.49
N ASN A 136 12.53 -3.64 10.98
CA ASN A 136 12.76 -2.29 11.50
C ASN A 136 11.73 -1.86 12.58
N GLY A 137 10.81 -2.75 12.97
CA GLY A 137 9.77 -2.45 13.97
C GLY A 137 8.72 -1.45 13.50
N TRP A 138 8.51 -1.34 12.19
CA TRP A 138 7.55 -0.40 11.58
C TRP A 138 6.21 -1.05 11.20
N ALA A 139 6.12 -2.38 11.22
CA ALA A 139 4.90 -3.13 10.96
C ALA A 139 4.75 -4.32 11.89
N ASP A 140 3.52 -4.83 12.02
CA ASP A 140 3.19 -6.03 12.78
C ASP A 140 3.75 -7.29 12.10
N GLY A 141 4.45 -8.13 12.87
CA GLY A 141 5.01 -9.41 12.40
C GLY A 141 3.97 -10.47 12.02
N GLY A 142 2.71 -10.30 12.45
CA GLY A 142 1.59 -11.16 12.05
C GLY A 142 1.19 -11.01 10.59
N ILE A 143 1.63 -9.96 9.90
CA ILE A 143 1.38 -9.75 8.47
C ILE A 143 2.36 -10.58 7.64
N SER A 144 1.94 -11.79 7.28
CA SER A 144 2.82 -12.76 6.60
C SER A 144 2.27 -13.27 5.26
N THR A 145 1.01 -13.01 4.93
CA THR A 145 0.37 -13.53 3.70
C THR A 145 -0.66 -12.54 3.17
N HIS A 146 -1.11 -12.72 1.91
CA HIS A 146 -2.23 -11.94 1.38
C HIS A 146 -3.48 -12.10 2.26
N GLN A 147 -3.71 -13.32 2.79
CA GLN A 147 -4.85 -13.63 3.65
C GLN A 147 -4.83 -12.90 4.99
N SER A 148 -3.64 -12.52 5.49
CA SER A 148 -3.54 -11.70 6.70
C SER A 148 -4.10 -10.27 6.52
N LEU A 149 -4.30 -9.81 5.27
CA LEU A 149 -4.78 -8.46 4.95
C LEU A 149 -6.15 -8.46 4.27
N LEU A 150 -6.44 -9.46 3.43
CA LEU A 150 -7.64 -9.53 2.59
C LEU A 150 -8.97 -9.31 3.35
N PRO A 151 -9.22 -9.92 4.52
CA PRO A 151 -10.46 -9.68 5.26
C PRO A 151 -10.67 -8.20 5.62
N SER A 152 -9.60 -7.50 5.99
CA SER A 152 -9.66 -6.07 6.35
C SER A 152 -9.84 -5.21 5.11
N LEU A 153 -9.16 -5.54 4.02
CA LEU A 153 -9.30 -4.88 2.73
C LEU A 153 -10.73 -5.00 2.16
N LYS A 154 -11.37 -6.17 2.32
CA LYS A 154 -12.77 -6.44 1.97
C LYS A 154 -13.77 -5.59 2.76
N ILE A 155 -13.39 -5.11 3.93
CA ILE A 155 -14.19 -4.15 4.72
C ILE A 155 -13.96 -2.72 4.25
N ALA A 156 -12.71 -2.35 3.94
CA ALA A 156 -12.33 -1.00 3.55
C ALA A 156 -12.91 -0.57 2.19
N ALA A 157 -12.92 -1.47 1.21
CA ALA A 157 -13.39 -1.23 -0.15
C ALA A 157 -14.84 -0.72 -0.24
N PRO A 158 -15.86 -1.46 0.25
CA PRO A 158 -17.25 -1.02 0.15
C PRO A 158 -17.51 0.26 0.96
N LYS A 159 -16.82 0.45 2.10
CA LYS A 159 -16.93 1.69 2.90
C LYS A 159 -16.42 2.90 2.13
N THR A 160 -15.28 2.77 1.44
CA THR A 160 -14.72 3.82 0.59
C THR A 160 -15.67 4.17 -0.55
N VAL A 161 -16.18 3.16 -1.27
CA VAL A 161 -17.12 3.37 -2.36
C VAL A 161 -18.41 4.05 -1.87
N LYS A 162 -18.96 3.61 -0.73
CA LYS A 162 -20.15 4.24 -0.14
C LYS A 162 -19.90 5.71 0.18
N ALA A 163 -18.81 6.03 0.88
CA ALA A 163 -18.46 7.42 1.21
C ALA A 163 -18.30 8.28 -0.04
N ARG A 164 -17.73 7.72 -1.12
CA ARG A 164 -17.53 8.44 -2.39
C ARG A 164 -18.79 8.63 -3.22
N LYS A 165 -19.79 7.76 -3.06
CA LYS A 165 -21.13 7.97 -3.62
C LYS A 165 -21.81 9.19 -2.99
N GLU A 166 -21.60 9.41 -1.69
CA GLU A 166 -22.14 10.56 -0.94
C GLU A 166 -21.32 11.84 -1.17
N ASN A 167 -20.00 11.73 -1.22
CA ASN A 167 -19.08 12.83 -1.52
C ASN A 167 -17.91 12.32 -2.36
N LYS A 168 -17.84 12.73 -3.64
CA LYS A 168 -16.80 12.27 -4.59
C LYS A 168 -15.35 12.49 -4.11
N LEU A 169 -15.12 13.46 -3.22
CA LEU A 169 -13.81 13.78 -2.67
C LEU A 169 -13.60 13.23 -1.25
N ALA A 170 -14.46 12.31 -0.79
CA ALA A 170 -14.29 11.64 0.48
C ALA A 170 -12.94 10.93 0.54
N ALA A 171 -12.25 11.08 1.67
CA ALA A 171 -11.04 10.34 1.97
C ALA A 171 -11.35 8.83 1.95
N PRO A 172 -10.43 8.00 1.43
CA PRO A 172 -10.65 6.57 1.42
C PRO A 172 -10.63 5.99 2.84
N CYS A 173 -11.41 4.95 3.08
CA CYS A 173 -11.50 4.31 4.39
C CYS A 173 -10.27 3.44 4.63
N VAL A 174 -9.56 3.65 5.74
CA VAL A 174 -8.47 2.79 6.18
C VAL A 174 -8.86 2.18 7.53
N VAL A 175 -8.88 0.85 7.59
CA VAL A 175 -9.35 0.10 8.77
C VAL A 175 -8.18 -0.53 9.52
N PRO A 176 -8.33 -0.84 10.82
CA PRO A 176 -7.37 -1.68 11.53
C PRO A 176 -7.25 -3.06 10.88
N GLN A 177 -6.08 -3.67 10.98
CA GLN A 177 -5.92 -5.06 10.60
C GLN A 177 -6.72 -5.96 11.56
N LEU A 178 -7.51 -6.85 10.99
CA LEU A 178 -8.19 -7.90 11.75
C LEU A 178 -7.19 -8.95 12.24
N PRO A 179 -7.41 -9.56 13.43
CA PRO A 179 -6.63 -10.69 13.88
C PRO A 179 -6.67 -11.81 12.84
N VAL A 180 -5.52 -12.42 12.55
CA VAL A 180 -5.49 -13.66 11.77
C VAL A 180 -6.15 -14.73 12.63
N ALA A 181 -7.23 -15.36 12.15
CA ALA A 181 -7.85 -16.46 12.88
C ALA A 181 -6.82 -17.59 13.04
N GLU A 182 -6.45 -17.91 14.27
CA GLU A 182 -5.65 -19.09 14.58
C GLU A 182 -6.46 -20.34 14.13
N GLY A 183 -5.95 -21.11 13.17
CA GLY A 183 -6.49 -22.45 12.88
C GLY A 183 -6.94 -22.77 11.45
N ALA A 184 -6.32 -22.19 10.41
CA ALA A 184 -6.40 -22.77 9.07
C ALA A 184 -5.01 -23.28 8.64
N LEU A 185 -4.64 -24.45 9.17
CA LEU A 185 -3.64 -25.35 8.59
C LEU A 185 -4.39 -26.52 7.96
#